data_AF-A0A6V8LV23-F1
#
_entry.id   AF-A0A6V8LV23-F1
#
_cell.length_a   1.000
_cell.length_b   1.000
_cell.length_c   1.000
_cell.angle_alpha   90.00
_cell.angle_beta   90.00
_cell.angle_gamma   90.00
#
_symmetry.space_group_name_H-M   'P 1'
#
loop_
_entity.id
_entity.type
_entity.pdbx_description
1 polymer ?
#
loop_
_entity_poly.entity_id
_entity_poly.type
_entity_poly.pdbx_seq_one_letter_code
_entity_poly.pdbx_strand_id
1 'polypeptide(L)'
;MIERMPEALRPLAGELAQALRGELEGAVRALHEGDLEAMKARLHAFKGAAMRFGLTEVWQSAARAEQGAGKMLESALRELGALLDELERETRAEAAGEG
;
A
#
# COMPACT_ATOMS: atom_id res chain seq x y z
N MET A 1 -6.85 9.78 -5.61
CA MET A 1 -7.09 8.52 -4.86
C MET A 1 -7.87 8.76 -3.58
N ILE A 2 -7.48 9.72 -2.73
CA ILE A 2 -8.10 10.03 -1.43
C ILE A 2 -9.60 10.33 -1.54
N GLU A 3 -10.02 11.03 -2.58
CA GLU A 3 -11.43 11.35 -2.82
C GLU A 3 -12.31 10.10 -2.92
N ARG A 4 -11.74 8.95 -3.32
CA ARG A 4 -12.44 7.67 -3.41
C ARG A 4 -12.55 6.96 -2.05
N MET A 5 -11.82 7.41 -1.04
CA MET A 5 -11.94 6.91 0.33
C MET A 5 -13.27 7.40 0.94
N PRO A 6 -13.89 6.62 1.85
CA PRO A 6 -15.02 7.10 2.64
C PRO A 6 -14.66 8.41 3.34
N GLU A 7 -15.56 9.39 3.31
CA GLU A 7 -15.31 10.74 3.84
C GLU A 7 -14.83 10.71 5.30
N ALA A 8 -15.44 9.87 6.13
CA ALA A 8 -15.06 9.66 7.53
C ALA A 8 -13.63 9.12 7.73
N LEU A 9 -13.04 8.50 6.70
CA LEU A 9 -11.69 7.91 6.76
C LEU A 9 -10.61 8.80 6.13
N ARG A 10 -10.98 9.81 5.34
CA ARG A 10 -10.01 10.72 4.69
C ARG A 10 -9.05 11.40 5.66
N PRO A 11 -9.47 11.85 6.88
CA PRO A 11 -8.53 12.44 7.84
C PRO A 11 -7.40 11.48 8.28
N LEU A 12 -7.62 10.17 8.18
CA LEU A 12 -6.66 9.14 8.55
C LEU A 12 -5.74 8.72 7.39
N ALA A 13 -5.89 9.32 6.21
CA ALA A 13 -5.16 8.91 5.01
C ALA A 13 -3.64 9.04 5.17
N GLY A 14 -3.16 10.05 5.90
CA GLY A 14 -1.73 10.23 6.19
C GLY A 14 -1.16 9.11 7.08
N GLU A 15 -1.87 8.77 8.16
CA GLU A 15 -1.50 7.67 9.06
C GLU A 15 -1.54 6.32 8.33
N LEU A 16 -2.56 6.11 7.50
CA LEU A 16 -2.67 4.92 6.65
C LEU A 16 -1.49 4.80 5.69
N ALA A 17 -1.11 5.89 5.00
CA ALA A 17 0.00 5.86 4.05
C ALA A 17 1.30 5.45 4.72
N GLN A 18 1.58 5.96 5.92
CA GLN A 18 2.74 5.58 6.72
C GLN A 18 2.69 4.11 7.17
N ALA A 19 1.52 3.63 7.63
CA ALA A 19 1.35 2.24 8.02
C ALA A 19 1.56 1.28 6.84
N LEU A 20 0.98 1.59 5.68
CA LEU A 20 1.15 0.82 4.46
C LEU A 20 2.62 0.83 3.99
N ARG A 21 3.31 1.97 4.10
CA ARG A 21 4.75 2.08 3.79
C ARG A 21 5.56 1.11 4.64
N GLY A 22 5.32 1.07 5.95
CA GLY A 22 6.00 0.15 6.86
C GLY A 22 5.76 -1.32 6.51
N GLU A 23 4.53 -1.69 6.11
CA GLU A 23 4.24 -3.06 5.67
C GLU A 23 4.92 -3.41 4.34
N LEU A 24 4.96 -2.48 3.38
CA LEU A 24 5.66 -2.69 2.10
C LEU A 24 7.17 -2.85 2.30
N GLU A 25 7.80 -1.99 3.10
CA GLU A 25 9.22 -2.08 3.43
C GLU A 25 9.55 -3.40 4.13
N GLY A 26 8.69 -3.82 5.07
CA GLY A 26 8.81 -5.11 5.73
C GLY A 26 8.68 -6.28 4.76
N ALA A 27 7.76 -6.21 3.79
CA ALA A 27 7.58 -7.25 2.79
C ALA A 27 8.78 -7.35 1.84
N VAL A 28 9.31 -6.21 1.38
CA VAL A 28 10.52 -6.14 0.55
C VAL A 28 11.73 -6.70 1.29
N ARG A 29 11.87 -6.36 2.57
CA ARG A 29 12.95 -6.90 3.41
C ARG A 29 12.84 -8.42 3.55
N ALA A 30 11.65 -8.93 3.90
CA ALA A 30 11.42 -10.37 4.01
C ALA A 30 11.71 -11.11 2.70
N LEU A 31 11.34 -10.51 1.55
CA LEU A 31 11.70 -11.05 0.23
C LEU A 31 13.21 -11.15 0.03
N HIS A 32 13.97 -10.10 0.37
CA HIS A 32 15.43 -10.10 0.26
C HIS A 32 16.10 -11.11 1.21
N GLU A 33 15.51 -11.34 2.39
CA GLU A 33 15.96 -12.34 3.36
C GLU A 33 15.54 -13.78 2.98
N GLY A 34 14.74 -13.95 1.93
CA GLY A 34 14.22 -15.25 1.49
C GLY A 34 13.05 -15.77 2.34
N ASP A 35 12.51 -14.96 3.26
CA ASP A 35 11.37 -15.30 4.10
C ASP A 35 10.05 -15.00 3.36
N LEU A 36 9.65 -15.93 2.51
CA LEU A 36 8.44 -15.80 1.69
C LEU A 36 7.15 -15.85 2.52
N GLU A 37 7.15 -16.50 3.68
CA GLU A 37 5.96 -16.54 4.55
C GLU A 37 5.74 -15.19 5.22
N ALA A 38 6.79 -14.58 5.77
CA ALA A 38 6.71 -13.24 6.35
C ALA A 38 6.35 -12.19 5.29
N MET A 39 6.93 -12.27 4.09
CA MET A 39 6.55 -11.41 2.97
C MET A 39 5.06 -11.51 2.65
N LYS A 40 4.51 -12.73 2.53
CA LYS A 40 3.09 -12.94 2.25
C LYS A 40 2.20 -12.42 3.38
N ALA A 41 2.55 -12.66 4.63
CA ALA A 41 1.78 -12.19 5.79
C ALA A 41 1.67 -10.65 5.79
N ARG A 42 2.77 -9.95 5.47
CA ARG A 42 2.78 -8.49 5.37
C ARG A 42 1.95 -7.96 4.20
N LEU A 43 2.10 -8.55 3.01
CA LEU A 43 1.28 -8.18 1.85
C LEU A 43 -0.22 -8.46 2.09
N HIS A 44 -0.54 -9.50 2.84
CA HIS A 44 -1.90 -9.80 3.26
C HIS A 44 -2.46 -8.71 4.19
N ALA A 45 -1.69 -8.31 5.21
CA ALA A 45 -2.06 -7.23 6.13
C ALA A 45 -2.23 -5.90 5.39
N PHE A 46 -1.28 -5.57 4.51
CA PHE A 46 -1.31 -4.40 3.62
C PHE A 46 -2.59 -4.37 2.79
N LYS A 47 -2.89 -5.47 2.08
CA LYS A 47 -4.11 -5.62 1.28
C LYS A 47 -5.36 -5.39 2.12
N GLY A 48 -5.43 -6.02 3.30
CA GLY A 48 -6.56 -5.87 4.21
C GLY A 48 -6.77 -4.42 4.67
N ALA A 49 -5.70 -3.69 4.95
CA ALA A 49 -5.77 -2.27 5.27
C ALA A 49 -6.29 -1.45 4.08
N ALA A 50 -5.68 -1.59 2.90
CA ALA A 50 -6.10 -0.87 1.70
C ALA A 50 -7.57 -1.15 1.32
N MET A 51 -8.06 -2.39 1.49
CA MET A 51 -9.48 -2.73 1.29
C MET A 51 -10.41 -1.97 2.23
N ARG A 52 -10.10 -1.91 3.54
CA ARG A 52 -10.94 -1.22 4.53
C ARG A 52 -11.06 0.28 4.28
N PHE A 53 -10.06 0.87 3.65
CA PHE A 53 -10.03 2.29 3.30
C PHE A 53 -10.52 2.59 1.88
N GLY A 54 -10.97 1.60 1.12
CA GLY A 54 -11.50 1.79 -0.23
C GLY A 54 -10.45 2.10 -1.30
N LEU A 55 -9.17 1.80 -1.03
CA LEU A 55 -8.06 2.04 -1.96
C LEU A 55 -7.97 0.92 -2.99
N THR A 56 -8.87 0.93 -3.98
CA THR A 56 -9.07 -0.22 -4.89
C THR A 56 -7.82 -0.65 -5.65
N GLU A 57 -7.12 0.29 -6.26
CA GLU A 57 -5.92 0.02 -7.05
C GLU A 57 -4.78 -0.51 -6.17
N VAL A 58 -4.67 0.02 -4.94
CA VAL A 58 -3.67 -0.36 -3.94
C VAL A 58 -3.88 -1.80 -3.48
N TRP A 59 -5.10 -2.19 -3.06
CA TRP A 59 -5.32 -3.55 -2.59
C TRP A 59 -5.24 -4.59 -3.73
N GLN A 60 -5.61 -4.22 -4.95
CA GLN A 60 -5.48 -5.10 -6.12
C GLN A 60 -4.01 -5.37 -6.47
N SER A 61 -3.15 -4.34 -6.42
CA SER A 61 -1.71 -4.53 -6.62
C SER A 61 -1.10 -5.34 -5.48
N ALA A 62 -1.55 -5.14 -4.24
CA ALA A 62 -1.13 -5.96 -3.10
C ALA A 62 -1.51 -7.44 -3.25
N ALA A 63 -2.71 -7.74 -3.76
CA ALA A 63 -3.12 -9.11 -4.06
C ALA A 63 -2.26 -9.75 -5.15
N ARG A 64 -1.86 -8.99 -6.19
CA ARG A 64 -0.93 -9.47 -7.23
C ARG A 64 0.46 -9.74 -6.65
N ALA A 65 0.95 -8.90 -5.76
CA ALA A 65 2.22 -9.14 -5.07
C ALA A 65 2.14 -10.39 -4.18
N GLU A 66 1.09 -10.53 -3.36
CA GLU A 66 0.90 -11.64 -2.43
C GLU A 66 0.87 -13.02 -3.13
N GLN A 67 0.26 -13.08 -4.33
CA GLN A 67 0.12 -14.31 -5.12
C GLN A 67 1.21 -14.48 -6.19
N GLY A 68 1.96 -13.42 -6.50
CA GLY A 68 2.95 -13.39 -7.58
C GLY A 68 4.25 -14.10 -7.23
N ALA A 69 5.08 -14.33 -8.25
CA ALA A 69 6.42 -14.89 -8.09
C ALA A 69 7.41 -14.23 -9.07
N GLY A 70 8.69 -14.22 -8.70
CA GLY A 70 9.79 -13.69 -9.52
C GLY A 70 9.53 -12.27 -10.02
N LYS A 71 9.67 -12.05 -11.33
CA LYS A 71 9.51 -10.73 -11.96
C LYS A 71 8.11 -10.12 -11.77
N MET A 72 7.07 -10.95 -11.64
CA MET A 72 5.71 -10.46 -11.40
C MET A 72 5.58 -9.87 -10.00
N LEU A 73 6.16 -10.54 -9.00
CA LEU A 73 6.22 -10.04 -7.63
C LEU A 73 6.99 -8.72 -7.55
N GLU A 74 8.18 -8.65 -8.14
CA GLU A 74 8.97 -7.41 -8.14
C GLU A 74 8.26 -6.24 -8.81
N SER A 75 7.57 -6.52 -9.93
CA SER A 75 6.79 -5.49 -10.63
C SER A 75 5.63 -4.99 -9.77
N ALA A 76 4.91 -5.89 -9.10
CA ALA A 76 3.81 -5.53 -8.22
C ALA A 76 4.30 -4.74 -6.98
N LEU A 77 5.44 -5.12 -6.39
CA LEU A 77 6.04 -4.36 -5.28
C LEU A 77 6.46 -2.94 -5.68
N ARG A 78 7.02 -2.76 -6.90
CA ARG A 78 7.33 -1.43 -7.43
C ARG A 78 6.09 -0.60 -7.67
N GLU A 79 5.04 -1.19 -8.23
CA GLU A 79 3.76 -0.52 -8.44
C GLU A 79 3.12 -0.07 -7.12
N LEU A 80 3.15 -0.92 -6.09
CA LEU A 80 2.71 -0.55 -4.74
C LEU A 80 3.47 0.66 -4.20
N GLY A 81 4.79 0.70 -4.38
CA GLY A 81 5.61 1.84 -3.98
C GLY A 81 5.14 3.14 -4.64
N ALA A 82 4.90 3.11 -5.96
CA ALA A 82 4.43 4.28 -6.71
C ALA A 82 3.02 4.74 -6.27
N LEU A 83 2.11 3.81 -6.01
CA LEU A 83 0.77 4.13 -5.50
C LEU A 83 0.83 4.75 -4.11
N LEU A 84 1.74 4.30 -3.24
CA LEU A 84 1.92 4.93 -1.94
C LEU A 84 2.53 6.32 -2.05
N ASP A 85 3.49 6.54 -2.96
CA ASP A 85 4.05 7.87 -3.21
C ASP A 85 2.96 8.85 -3.67
N GLU A 86 2.03 8.38 -4.51
CA GLU A 86 0.87 9.15 -4.93
C GLU A 86 -0.08 9.46 -3.77
N LEU A 87 -0.42 8.47 -2.94
CA LEU A 87 -1.26 8.66 -1.76
C LEU A 87 -0.64 9.66 -0.78
N GLU A 88 0.66 9.55 -0.50
CA GLU A 88 1.39 10.48 0.36
C GLU A 88 1.46 11.90 -0.21
N ARG A 89 1.45 12.06 -1.53
CA ARG A 89 1.41 13.37 -2.20
C ARG A 89 0.02 13.99 -2.04
N GLU A 90 -1.03 13.22 -2.31
CA GLU A 90 -2.41 13.70 -2.17
C GLU A 90 -2.75 14.07 -0.71
N THR A 91 -2.28 13.27 0.26
CA THR A 91 -2.54 13.55 1.69
C THR A 91 -1.90 14.86 2.15
N ARG A 92 -0.70 15.17 1.62
CA ARG A 92 -0.02 16.44 1.88
C ARG A 92 -0.73 17.63 1.23
N ALA A 93 -1.23 17.47 0.00
CA ALA A 93 -1.98 18.52 -0.69
C ALA A 93 -3.29 18.86 0.05
N GLU A 94 -4.03 17.83 0.49
CA GLU A 94 -5.23 17.98 1.31
C GLU A 94 -4.95 18.71 2.62
N ALA A 95 -3.86 18.35 3.32
CA ALA A 95 -3.47 19.02 4.57
C ALA A 95 -3.04 20.49 4.37
N ALA A 96 -2.54 20.83 3.17
CA ALA A 96 -2.17 22.20 2.80
C ALA A 96 -3.37 23.06 2.34
N GLY A 97 -4.56 22.46 2.17
CA GLY A 97 -5.74 23.13 1.61
C GLY A 97 -5.67 23.34 0.10
N GLU A 98 -4.88 22.52 -0.61
CA GLU A 98 -4.69 22.58 -2.06
C GLU A 98 -5.53 21.52 -2.81
N GLY A 99 -6.44 20.84 -2.12
CA GLY A 99 -7.30 19.75 -2.62
C GLY A 99 -8.69 20.18 -3.04
#